data_AF-A0A945G2N1-F1
#
_entry.id   AF-A0A945G2N1-F1
#
_cell.length_a   1.000
_cell.length_b   1.000
_cell.length_c   1.000
_cell.angle_alpha   90.00
_cell.angle_beta   90.00
_cell.angle_gamma   90.00
#
_symmetry.space_group_name_H-M   'P 1'
#
loop_
_entity.id
_entity.type
_entity.pdbx_description
1 polymer ?
#
loop_
_entity_poly.entity_id
_entity_poly.type
_entity_poly.pdbx_seq_one_letter_code
_entity_poly.pdbx_strand_id
1 'polypeptide(L)'
;MKKTIACVAAGLLLAGAATEPSATAAKKKNKGSVKKEAFGKTEDGQKVHAYPLVNKNGLKARIITYGAMLTEMHVPDKDGTLGDVVLGHDNLENYLDGHPYFGVTTGRVANRIAKAKFTLDGKEYTLAVNNGPNHLHGGNEKAISKQVWKAKPAKSELGPAVMFSLTSPDGEEGYPGTLKMEVIYTLTNDDELRIDYLATT
;
A
#
# COMPACT_ATOMS: atom_id res chain seq x y z
N MET A 1 49.30 59.63 57.09
CA MET A 1 50.72 59.29 56.90
C MET A 1 50.82 57.92 56.24
N LYS A 2 51.47 57.84 55.07
CA LYS A 2 52.17 56.65 54.50
C LYS A 2 51.31 55.37 54.29
N LYS A 3 51.20 54.74 53.13
CA LYS A 3 52.00 54.74 51.88
C LYS A 3 51.16 54.11 50.77
N THR A 4 51.25 54.70 49.59
CA THR A 4 50.95 54.11 48.27
C THR A 4 51.86 52.92 47.99
N ILE A 5 51.33 51.84 47.42
CA ILE A 5 52.04 50.96 46.48
C ILE A 5 51.06 50.60 45.36
N ALA A 6 51.39 51.07 44.16
CA ALA A 6 50.79 50.63 42.91
C ALA A 6 51.61 49.45 42.37
N CYS A 7 50.93 48.41 41.90
CA CYS A 7 51.51 47.40 41.00
C CYS A 7 50.69 47.39 39.72
N VAL A 8 51.36 47.77 38.63
CA VAL A 8 50.90 47.64 37.25
C VAL A 8 51.10 46.18 36.84
N ALA A 9 50.04 45.54 36.35
CA ALA A 9 50.14 44.32 35.56
C ALA A 9 49.29 44.49 34.30
N ALA A 10 49.97 44.52 33.16
CA ALA A 10 49.39 44.48 31.83
C ALA A 10 48.94 43.05 31.50
N GLY A 11 47.85 42.89 30.73
CA GLY A 11 47.51 41.58 30.17
C GLY A 11 46.13 41.46 29.55
N LEU A 12 46.08 41.71 28.23
CA LEU A 12 45.15 41.19 27.22
C LEU A 12 43.61 41.33 27.41
N LEU A 13 43.03 42.15 26.52
CA LEU A 13 41.66 42.01 26.04
C LEU A 13 41.48 40.68 25.28
N LEU A 14 40.46 39.91 25.63
CA LEU A 14 39.77 39.01 24.72
C LEU A 14 38.26 39.14 24.98
N ALA A 15 37.57 39.74 24.02
CA ALA A 15 36.12 39.86 24.00
C ALA A 15 35.50 38.47 23.77
N GLY A 16 34.83 37.92 24.78
CA GLY A 16 33.97 36.75 24.66
C GLY A 16 32.52 37.19 24.51
N ALA A 17 32.00 37.15 23.29
CA ALA A 17 30.60 37.43 22.99
C ALA A 17 29.68 36.39 23.64
N ALA A 18 28.64 36.86 24.31
CA ALA A 18 27.56 36.04 24.82
C ALA A 18 26.75 35.45 23.65
N THR A 19 26.50 34.15 23.69
CA THR A 19 25.55 33.48 22.78
C THR A 19 24.47 32.79 23.61
N GLU A 20 23.22 33.12 23.30
CA GLU A 20 22.00 32.58 23.89
C GLU A 20 21.81 31.08 23.56
N PRO A 21 21.09 30.30 24.40
CA PRO A 21 20.82 28.91 24.10
C PRO A 21 19.70 28.81 23.04
N SER A 22 20.06 28.34 21.85
CA SER A 22 19.11 28.01 20.78
C SER A 22 18.32 26.75 21.14
N ALA A 23 17.02 26.93 21.41
CA ALA A 23 16.04 25.87 21.45
C ALA A 23 15.59 25.48 20.03
N THR A 24 15.18 24.23 19.89
CA THR A 24 14.46 23.60 18.74
C THR A 24 15.32 23.04 17.59
N ALA A 25 15.90 21.86 17.83
CA ALA A 25 16.08 20.88 16.77
C ALA A 25 14.69 20.32 16.38
N ALA A 26 14.06 20.93 15.38
CA ALA A 26 12.85 20.43 14.76
C ALA A 26 13.10 18.99 14.24
N LYS A 27 12.37 18.01 14.79
CA LYS A 27 12.27 16.66 14.24
C LYS A 27 11.83 16.78 12.77
N LYS A 28 12.72 16.45 11.83
CA LYS A 28 12.36 16.28 10.42
C LYS A 28 11.29 15.19 10.34
N LYS A 29 10.02 15.58 10.17
CA LYS A 29 8.94 14.67 9.77
C LYS A 29 9.34 14.12 8.41
N ASN A 30 9.78 12.87 8.37
CA ASN A 30 10.07 12.18 7.13
C ASN A 30 8.72 11.98 6.41
N LYS A 31 8.38 12.89 5.49
CA LYS A 31 7.31 12.66 4.52
C LYS A 31 7.82 11.59 3.56
N GLY A 32 7.82 10.33 4.01
CA GLY A 32 8.23 9.18 3.21
C GLY A 32 7.31 9.07 2.00
N SER A 33 7.78 9.55 0.84
CA SER A 33 7.08 9.34 -0.43
C SER A 33 7.13 7.86 -0.77
N VAL A 34 5.97 7.23 -0.97
CA VAL A 34 5.89 5.85 -1.46
C VAL A 34 6.55 5.81 -2.84
N LYS A 35 7.59 4.98 -2.98
CA LYS A 35 8.30 4.80 -4.25
C LYS A 35 7.73 3.59 -4.98
N LYS A 36 7.66 3.70 -6.31
CA LYS A 36 7.23 2.64 -7.21
C LYS A 36 8.44 1.87 -7.70
N GLU A 37 8.35 0.54 -7.69
CA GLU A 37 9.40 -0.37 -8.15
C GLU A 37 8.88 -1.25 -9.30
N ALA A 38 9.78 -1.76 -10.15
CA ALA A 38 9.39 -2.76 -11.15
C ALA A 38 9.27 -4.13 -10.47
N PHE A 39 8.22 -4.88 -10.80
CA PHE A 39 8.00 -6.23 -10.24
C PHE A 39 8.00 -7.31 -11.32
N GLY A 40 7.52 -6.99 -12.52
CA GLY A 40 7.52 -7.93 -13.64
C GLY A 40 6.69 -7.43 -14.81
N LYS A 41 6.34 -8.33 -15.72
CA LYS A 41 5.48 -8.07 -16.87
C LYS A 41 4.58 -9.28 -17.10
N THR A 42 3.31 -9.04 -17.41
CA THR A 42 2.39 -10.10 -17.84
C THR A 42 2.75 -10.60 -19.24
N GLU A 43 2.20 -11.76 -19.64
CA GLU A 43 2.43 -12.37 -20.95
C GLU A 43 2.07 -11.43 -22.12
N ASP A 44 0.94 -10.71 -22.00
CA ASP A 44 0.48 -9.71 -22.96
C ASP A 44 1.27 -8.38 -22.90
N GLY A 45 2.22 -8.29 -21.98
CA GLY A 45 3.19 -7.20 -21.92
C GLY A 45 2.79 -6.01 -21.05
N GLN A 46 1.82 -6.14 -20.16
CA GLN A 46 1.52 -5.11 -19.19
C GLN A 46 2.58 -5.09 -18.08
N LYS A 47 3.09 -3.91 -17.74
CA LYS A 47 4.09 -3.75 -16.68
C LYS A 47 3.43 -3.85 -15.31
N VAL A 48 3.97 -4.69 -14.44
CA VAL A 48 3.56 -4.79 -13.04
C VAL A 48 4.57 -4.07 -12.16
N HIS A 49 4.04 -3.28 -11.24
CA HIS A 49 4.83 -2.49 -10.31
C HIS A 49 4.52 -2.87 -8.87
N ALA A 50 5.53 -2.77 -8.00
CA ALA A 50 5.39 -2.90 -6.56
C ALA A 50 5.41 -1.52 -5.88
N TYR A 51 4.69 -1.42 -4.76
CA TYR A 51 4.61 -0.26 -3.89
C TYR A 51 4.93 -0.70 -2.45
N PRO A 52 6.21 -0.67 -2.05
CA PRO A 52 6.58 -0.86 -0.65
C PRO A 52 6.12 0.34 0.20
N LEU A 53 5.47 0.02 1.31
CA LEU A 53 5.06 0.96 2.36
C LEU A 53 5.88 0.65 3.61
N VAL A 54 6.40 1.69 4.27
CA VAL A 54 7.10 1.58 5.55
C VAL A 54 6.60 2.68 6.48
N ASN A 55 5.94 2.33 7.57
CA ASN A 55 5.38 3.30 8.50
C ASN A 55 6.45 3.88 9.46
N LYS A 56 6.03 4.78 10.36
CA LYS A 56 6.95 5.42 11.32
C LYS A 56 7.65 4.44 12.28
N ASN A 57 7.05 3.28 12.56
CA ASN A 57 7.54 2.28 13.51
C ASN A 57 8.38 1.17 12.84
N GLY A 58 8.48 1.19 11.50
CA GLY A 58 9.27 0.21 10.74
C GLY A 58 8.47 -1.00 10.26
N LEU A 59 7.16 -1.05 10.48
CA LEU A 59 6.26 -2.01 9.86
C LEU A 59 6.32 -1.86 8.33
N LYS A 60 6.28 -2.97 7.58
CA LYS A 60 6.37 -2.95 6.12
C LYS A 60 5.24 -3.72 5.47
N ALA A 61 4.74 -3.19 4.37
CA ALA A 61 3.82 -3.90 3.48
C ALA A 61 4.26 -3.69 2.03
N ARG A 62 4.04 -4.68 1.16
CA ARG A 62 4.29 -4.53 -0.28
C ARG A 62 3.05 -4.90 -1.06
N ILE A 63 2.59 -3.99 -1.91
CA ILE A 63 1.41 -4.20 -2.75
C ILE A 63 1.80 -4.05 -4.21
N ILE A 64 1.35 -4.97 -5.07
CA ILE A 64 1.61 -4.93 -6.51
C ILE A 64 0.38 -4.51 -7.31
N THR A 65 0.59 -3.99 -8.53
CA THR A 65 -0.50 -3.56 -9.41
C THR A 65 -1.32 -4.71 -9.97
N TYR A 66 -0.76 -5.90 -10.10
CA TYR A 66 -1.53 -7.08 -10.50
C TYR A 66 -2.46 -7.51 -9.36
N GLY A 67 -3.77 -7.49 -9.61
CA GLY A 67 -4.80 -7.82 -8.62
C GLY A 67 -4.92 -6.88 -7.43
N ALA A 68 -4.25 -5.71 -7.45
CA ALA A 68 -4.07 -4.84 -6.27
C ALA A 68 -3.71 -5.67 -5.01
N MET A 69 -2.68 -6.51 -5.18
CA MET A 69 -2.38 -7.66 -4.34
C MET A 69 -1.35 -7.33 -3.26
N LEU A 70 -1.64 -7.66 -2.00
CA LEU A 70 -0.68 -7.64 -0.90
C LEU A 70 0.26 -8.84 -1.02
N THR A 71 1.56 -8.59 -1.26
CA THR A 71 2.56 -9.64 -1.47
C THR A 71 3.50 -9.86 -0.29
N GLU A 72 3.64 -8.86 0.60
CA GLU A 72 4.44 -8.98 1.83
C GLU A 72 3.79 -8.16 2.95
N MET A 73 3.89 -8.64 4.19
CA MET A 73 3.54 -7.92 5.41
C MET A 73 4.53 -8.29 6.52
N HIS A 74 5.50 -7.41 6.77
CA HIS A 74 6.54 -7.65 7.77
C HIS A 74 6.15 -7.02 9.11
N VAL A 75 5.89 -7.87 10.10
CA VAL A 75 5.45 -7.49 11.46
C VAL A 75 6.52 -7.88 12.47
N PRO A 76 6.84 -7.04 13.48
CA PRO A 76 7.82 -7.40 14.51
C PRO A 76 7.27 -8.48 15.44
N ASP A 77 8.11 -9.46 15.78
CA ASP A 77 7.85 -10.38 16.88
C ASP A 77 8.11 -9.73 18.25
N LYS A 78 8.03 -10.53 19.33
CA LYS A 78 8.26 -10.07 20.70
C LYS A 78 9.65 -9.46 20.96
N ASP A 79 10.64 -9.81 20.13
CA ASP A 79 12.03 -9.34 20.25
C ASP A 79 12.31 -8.19 19.25
N GLY A 80 11.29 -7.75 18.50
CA GLY A 80 11.39 -6.69 17.49
C GLY A 80 11.90 -7.17 16.13
N THR A 81 12.04 -8.48 15.92
CA THR A 81 12.49 -9.04 14.64
C THR A 81 11.33 -9.07 13.66
N LEU A 82 11.51 -8.46 12.49
CA LEU A 82 10.50 -8.44 11.43
C LEU A 82 10.41 -9.82 10.75
N GLY A 83 9.21 -10.37 10.64
CA GLY A 83 8.90 -11.53 9.82
C GLY A 83 7.74 -11.27 8.88
N ASP A 84 7.79 -11.84 7.67
CA ASP A 84 6.65 -11.80 6.74
C ASP A 84 5.57 -12.77 7.20
N VAL A 85 4.36 -12.26 7.41
CA VAL A 85 3.22 -13.02 7.97
C VAL A 85 2.15 -13.36 6.94
N VAL A 86 2.35 -13.05 5.66
CA VAL A 86 1.44 -13.44 4.58
C VAL A 86 2.06 -14.50 3.68
N LEU A 87 1.20 -15.34 3.08
CA LEU A 87 1.63 -16.28 2.04
C LEU A 87 1.69 -15.56 0.69
N GLY A 88 2.71 -15.87 -0.10
CA GLY A 88 2.89 -15.29 -1.42
C GLY A 88 4.08 -15.89 -2.15
N HIS A 89 4.43 -15.25 -3.26
CA HIS A 89 5.58 -15.56 -4.10
C HIS A 89 6.50 -14.34 -4.24
N ASP A 90 7.77 -14.62 -4.52
CA ASP A 90 8.81 -13.60 -4.68
C ASP A 90 8.77 -12.89 -6.04
N ASN A 91 8.17 -13.52 -7.06
CA ASN A 91 8.15 -13.05 -8.43
C ASN A 91 6.74 -13.10 -9.04
N LEU A 92 6.54 -12.36 -10.15
CA LEU A 92 5.24 -12.24 -10.80
C LEU A 92 4.82 -13.55 -11.48
N GLU A 93 5.78 -14.24 -12.09
CA GLU A 93 5.57 -15.45 -12.89
C GLU A 93 4.83 -16.52 -12.08
N ASN A 94 5.23 -16.74 -10.82
CA ASN A 94 4.57 -17.68 -9.93
C ASN A 94 3.11 -17.29 -9.60
N TYR A 95 2.78 -15.99 -9.55
CA TYR A 95 1.39 -15.56 -9.40
C TYR A 95 0.58 -15.78 -10.69
N LEU A 96 1.21 -15.64 -11.87
CA LEU A 96 0.56 -15.87 -13.16
C LEU A 96 0.30 -17.36 -13.42
N ASP A 97 1.20 -18.23 -12.97
CA ASP A 97 1.07 -19.70 -13.08
C ASP A 97 -0.10 -20.26 -12.25
N GLY A 98 -0.63 -19.46 -11.32
CA GLY A 98 -1.85 -19.74 -10.56
C GLY A 98 -1.60 -19.96 -9.07
N HIS A 99 -2.55 -19.50 -8.26
CA HIS A 99 -2.49 -19.56 -6.80
C HIS A 99 -3.91 -19.53 -6.21
N PRO A 100 -4.13 -19.94 -4.94
CA PRO A 100 -5.44 -19.96 -4.30
C PRO A 100 -5.87 -18.57 -3.79
N TYR A 101 -5.75 -17.54 -4.63
CA TYR A 101 -6.13 -16.14 -4.32
C TYR A 101 -5.34 -15.47 -3.17
N PHE A 102 -4.07 -15.87 -2.94
CA PHE A 102 -3.13 -15.12 -2.09
C PHE A 102 -3.19 -13.59 -2.33
N GLY A 103 -3.51 -12.83 -1.28
CA GLY A 103 -3.34 -11.39 -1.20
C GLY A 103 -4.15 -10.51 -2.16
N VAL A 104 -4.89 -11.07 -3.12
CA VAL A 104 -5.57 -10.31 -4.17
C VAL A 104 -6.83 -9.58 -3.69
N THR A 105 -7.16 -8.49 -4.37
CA THR A 105 -8.51 -7.94 -4.35
C THR A 105 -9.44 -8.79 -5.21
N THR A 106 -10.41 -9.47 -4.60
CA THR A 106 -11.43 -10.26 -5.33
C THR A 106 -12.69 -9.46 -5.62
N GLY A 107 -13.30 -9.67 -6.79
CA GLY A 107 -14.58 -9.04 -7.16
C GLY A 107 -14.91 -9.24 -8.64
N ARG A 108 -16.08 -8.82 -9.14
CA ARG A 108 -17.04 -7.88 -8.51
C ARG A 108 -17.77 -8.42 -7.29
N VAL A 109 -18.00 -9.73 -7.22
CA VAL A 109 -18.57 -10.40 -6.04
C VAL A 109 -17.56 -11.42 -5.53
N ALA A 110 -17.17 -11.27 -4.27
CA ALA A 110 -16.34 -12.24 -3.58
C ALA A 110 -17.15 -13.49 -3.21
N ASN A 111 -16.48 -14.64 -3.15
CA ASN A 111 -17.09 -15.94 -2.88
C ASN A 111 -18.04 -16.38 -4.02
N ARG A 112 -19.02 -17.24 -3.70
CA ARG A 112 -19.77 -18.02 -4.68
C ARG A 112 -21.13 -17.42 -5.02
N ILE A 113 -21.47 -17.48 -6.31
CA ILE A 113 -22.84 -17.33 -6.81
C ILE A 113 -23.30 -18.69 -7.35
N ALA A 114 -24.38 -19.21 -6.77
CA ALA A 114 -24.91 -20.53 -7.10
C ALA A 114 -25.29 -20.63 -8.57
N LYS A 115 -24.89 -21.73 -9.23
CA LYS A 115 -25.20 -21.99 -10.65
C LYS A 115 -24.72 -20.90 -11.62
N ALA A 116 -23.80 -20.03 -11.16
CA ALA A 116 -23.32 -18.87 -11.90
C ALA A 116 -24.44 -17.95 -12.43
N LYS A 117 -25.55 -17.83 -11.68
CA LYS A 117 -26.70 -17.04 -12.12
C LYS A 117 -27.27 -16.22 -10.98
N PHE A 118 -27.79 -15.04 -11.32
CA PHE A 118 -28.57 -14.22 -10.41
C PHE A 118 -29.58 -13.38 -11.20
N THR A 119 -30.56 -12.84 -10.51
CA THR A 119 -31.56 -11.92 -11.07
C THR A 119 -31.41 -10.55 -10.43
N LEU A 120 -31.40 -9.51 -11.24
CA LEU A 120 -31.41 -8.11 -10.81
C LEU A 120 -32.45 -7.37 -11.63
N ASP A 121 -33.35 -6.65 -10.96
CA ASP A 121 -34.46 -5.89 -11.57
C ASP A 121 -35.28 -6.70 -12.59
N GLY A 122 -35.53 -7.98 -12.28
CA GLY A 122 -36.31 -8.89 -13.12
C GLY A 122 -35.56 -9.48 -14.32
N LYS A 123 -34.29 -9.11 -14.56
CA LYS A 123 -33.44 -9.68 -15.60
C LYS A 123 -32.48 -10.73 -15.03
N GLU A 124 -32.44 -11.91 -15.64
CA GLU A 124 -31.45 -12.96 -15.31
C GLU A 124 -30.11 -12.64 -15.97
N TYR A 125 -29.04 -12.78 -15.20
CA TYR A 125 -27.66 -12.67 -15.65
C TYR A 125 -26.96 -14.02 -15.47
N THR A 126 -26.22 -14.43 -16.49
CA THR A 126 -25.37 -15.63 -16.45
C THR A 126 -23.92 -15.20 -16.39
N LEU A 127 -23.21 -15.71 -15.40
CA LEU A 127 -21.81 -15.46 -15.12
C LEU A 127 -20.95 -16.64 -15.58
N ALA A 128 -19.62 -16.45 -15.56
CA ALA A 128 -18.69 -17.55 -15.77
C ALA A 128 -18.87 -18.68 -14.75
N VAL A 129 -18.96 -19.93 -15.21
CA VAL A 129 -18.92 -21.12 -14.35
C VAL A 129 -17.45 -21.53 -14.17
N ASN A 130 -16.85 -21.16 -13.04
CA ASN A 130 -15.43 -21.37 -12.77
C ASN A 130 -15.15 -22.17 -11.48
N ASN A 131 -16.20 -22.63 -10.78
CA ASN A 131 -16.06 -23.49 -9.62
C ASN A 131 -17.18 -24.53 -9.54
N GLY A 132 -16.97 -25.69 -10.16
CA GLY A 132 -18.00 -26.71 -10.29
C GLY A 132 -19.19 -26.12 -11.06
N PRO A 133 -20.43 -26.16 -10.55
CA PRO A 133 -21.56 -25.47 -11.18
C PRO A 133 -21.61 -23.97 -10.87
N ASN A 134 -20.76 -23.44 -9.99
CA ASN A 134 -20.88 -22.09 -9.44
C ASN A 134 -19.93 -21.08 -10.10
N HIS A 135 -20.21 -19.80 -9.86
CA HIS A 135 -19.29 -18.70 -10.10
C HIS A 135 -18.55 -18.38 -8.79
N LEU A 136 -17.26 -18.08 -8.83
CA LEU A 136 -16.39 -17.85 -7.68
C LEU A 136 -15.49 -16.63 -7.92
N HIS A 137 -15.42 -15.73 -6.93
CA HIS A 137 -14.45 -14.62 -6.86
C HIS A 137 -14.38 -13.75 -8.11
N GLY A 138 -15.51 -13.57 -8.81
CA GLY A 138 -15.61 -12.66 -9.93
C GLY A 138 -15.28 -13.23 -11.30
N GLY A 139 -14.88 -14.51 -11.41
CA GLY A 139 -14.84 -15.22 -12.70
C GLY A 139 -13.45 -15.69 -13.12
N ASN A 140 -13.21 -15.66 -14.43
CA ASN A 140 -12.03 -16.24 -15.08
C ASN A 140 -10.95 -15.18 -15.33
N GLU A 141 -10.42 -15.10 -16.56
CA GLU A 141 -9.28 -14.25 -16.93
C GLU A 141 -9.56 -12.75 -16.86
N LYS A 142 -10.84 -12.35 -16.85
CA LYS A 142 -11.22 -10.95 -16.68
C LYS A 142 -11.60 -10.59 -15.25
N ALA A 143 -11.52 -11.53 -14.31
CA ALA A 143 -11.71 -11.22 -12.89
C ALA A 143 -10.73 -10.14 -12.43
N ILE A 144 -11.17 -9.22 -11.57
CA ILE A 144 -10.38 -8.05 -11.19
C ILE A 144 -9.09 -8.42 -10.42
N SER A 145 -9.05 -9.61 -9.83
CA SER A 145 -7.88 -10.19 -9.17
C SER A 145 -6.77 -10.57 -10.15
N LYS A 146 -7.10 -10.74 -11.44
CA LYS A 146 -6.17 -11.10 -12.51
C LYS A 146 -5.81 -9.94 -13.45
N GLN A 147 -6.27 -8.72 -13.12
CA GLN A 147 -6.01 -7.53 -13.93
C GLN A 147 -4.85 -6.71 -13.38
N VAL A 148 -4.16 -5.97 -14.26
CA VAL A 148 -3.19 -4.94 -13.83
C VAL A 148 -3.92 -3.63 -13.57
N TRP A 149 -3.96 -3.22 -12.30
CA TRP A 149 -4.59 -1.98 -11.86
C TRP A 149 -3.68 -0.78 -12.14
N LYS A 150 -4.30 0.37 -12.43
CA LYS A 150 -3.56 1.65 -12.35
C LYS A 150 -3.30 1.96 -10.88
N ALA A 151 -2.14 2.53 -10.56
CA ALA A 151 -1.80 2.85 -9.19
C ALA A 151 -1.01 4.16 -9.07
N LYS A 152 -1.17 4.84 -7.94
CA LYS A 152 -0.41 6.04 -7.58
C LYS A 152 -0.25 6.14 -6.05
N PRO A 153 0.86 6.71 -5.54
CA PRO A 153 0.94 7.10 -4.15
C PRO A 153 -0.25 7.99 -3.75
N ALA A 154 -0.81 7.74 -2.57
CA ALA A 154 -1.89 8.53 -2.00
C ALA A 154 -1.37 9.36 -0.84
N LYS A 155 -1.96 10.54 -0.62
CA LYS A 155 -1.70 11.34 0.57
C LYS A 155 -2.61 10.85 1.69
N SER A 156 -2.04 10.59 2.86
CA SER A 156 -2.79 10.24 4.06
C SER A 156 -2.04 10.78 5.27
N GLU A 157 -2.77 11.36 6.22
CA GLU A 157 -2.22 11.78 7.51
C GLU A 157 -2.01 10.57 8.45
N LEU A 158 -2.62 9.43 8.14
CA LEU A 158 -2.50 8.20 8.94
C LEU A 158 -1.17 7.49 8.71
N GLY A 159 -0.56 7.62 7.53
CA GLY A 159 0.68 6.91 7.17
C GLY A 159 0.89 6.83 5.65
N PRO A 160 1.95 6.13 5.18
CA PRO A 160 2.15 5.88 3.76
C PRO A 160 0.97 5.13 3.13
N ALA A 161 0.56 5.58 1.95
CA ALA A 161 -0.59 5.00 1.26
C ALA A 161 -0.39 4.92 -0.25
N VAL A 162 -1.07 3.95 -0.87
CA VAL A 162 -1.16 3.78 -2.32
C VAL A 162 -2.62 3.53 -2.70
N MET A 163 -3.06 4.17 -3.78
CA MET A 163 -4.38 4.01 -4.34
C MET A 163 -4.28 3.27 -5.67
N PHE A 164 -5.07 2.22 -5.79
CA PHE A 164 -5.28 1.44 -7.01
C PHE A 164 -6.64 1.80 -7.60
N SER A 165 -6.74 1.80 -8.93
CA SER A 165 -8.00 2.03 -9.63
C SER A 165 -8.14 1.12 -10.85
N LEU A 166 -9.33 0.57 -11.04
CA LEU A 166 -9.70 -0.28 -12.17
C LEU A 166 -11.14 0.02 -12.59
N THR A 167 -11.40 0.01 -13.89
CA THR A 167 -12.76 0.08 -14.45
C THR A 167 -13.09 -1.26 -15.07
N SER A 168 -14.14 -1.91 -14.57
CA SER A 168 -14.71 -3.12 -15.15
C SER A 168 -15.91 -2.71 -16.03
N PRO A 169 -15.84 -2.83 -17.36
CA PRO A 169 -16.90 -2.41 -18.28
C PRO A 169 -18.18 -3.26 -18.14
N ASP A 170 -19.30 -2.74 -18.60
CA ASP A 170 -20.56 -3.49 -18.70
C ASP A 170 -20.37 -4.83 -19.42
N GLY A 171 -20.94 -5.90 -18.86
CA GLY A 171 -20.85 -7.27 -19.37
C GLY A 171 -19.56 -8.02 -19.00
N GLU A 172 -18.58 -7.40 -18.35
CA GLU A 172 -17.36 -8.09 -17.94
C GLU A 172 -17.67 -9.23 -16.96
N GLU A 173 -17.18 -10.45 -17.27
CA GLU A 173 -17.47 -11.69 -16.54
C GLU A 173 -18.97 -12.01 -16.39
N GLY A 174 -19.84 -11.34 -17.18
CA GLY A 174 -21.29 -11.50 -17.17
C GLY A 174 -22.04 -10.51 -16.27
N TYR A 175 -21.34 -9.60 -15.59
CA TYR A 175 -21.95 -8.61 -14.69
C TYR A 175 -22.51 -7.40 -15.45
N PRO A 176 -23.70 -6.87 -15.09
CA PRO A 176 -24.21 -5.62 -15.63
C PRO A 176 -23.48 -4.39 -15.07
N GLY A 177 -23.53 -3.31 -15.82
CA GLY A 177 -23.06 -1.98 -15.43
C GLY A 177 -21.55 -1.84 -15.55
N THR A 178 -21.09 -0.61 -15.80
CA THR A 178 -19.66 -0.30 -15.74
C THR A 178 -19.29 0.05 -14.31
N LEU A 179 -18.46 -0.78 -13.66
CA LEU A 179 -18.02 -0.56 -12.29
C LEU A 179 -16.67 0.15 -12.28
N LYS A 180 -16.60 1.36 -11.72
CA LYS A 180 -15.34 2.05 -11.40
C LYS A 180 -14.98 1.75 -9.96
N MET A 181 -13.76 1.28 -9.73
CA MET A 181 -13.29 0.87 -8.40
C MET A 181 -12.03 1.63 -8.02
N GLU A 182 -11.93 1.97 -6.75
CA GLU A 182 -10.69 2.39 -6.10
C GLU A 182 -10.44 1.53 -4.86
N VAL A 183 -9.20 1.10 -4.67
CA VAL A 183 -8.73 0.39 -3.47
C VAL A 183 -7.55 1.15 -2.90
N ILE A 184 -7.63 1.55 -1.64
CA ILE A 184 -6.58 2.32 -0.98
C ILE A 184 -5.98 1.46 0.13
N TYR A 185 -4.70 1.16 0.02
CA TYR A 185 -3.92 0.57 1.11
C TYR A 185 -3.21 1.68 1.87
N THR A 186 -3.43 1.75 3.17
CA THR A 186 -2.71 2.66 4.08
C THR A 186 -2.04 1.83 5.17
N LEU A 187 -0.72 1.93 5.27
CA LEU A 187 0.03 1.39 6.41
C LEU A 187 0.11 2.47 7.47
N THR A 188 -0.78 2.41 8.46
CA THR A 188 -0.92 3.49 9.43
C THR A 188 0.29 3.56 10.35
N ASN A 189 0.48 4.73 10.94
CA ASN A 189 1.51 4.98 11.94
C ASN A 189 1.22 4.33 13.30
N ASP A 190 0.07 3.71 13.46
CA ASP A 190 -0.33 2.98 14.68
C ASP A 190 -0.30 1.46 14.44
N ASP A 191 0.52 1.02 13.47
CA ASP A 191 0.78 -0.37 13.11
C ASP A 191 -0.42 -1.16 12.58
N GLU A 192 -1.32 -0.47 11.85
CA GLU A 192 -2.46 -1.10 11.18
C GLU A 192 -2.26 -1.11 9.66
N LEU A 193 -2.68 -2.21 9.01
CA LEU A 193 -2.93 -2.21 7.57
C LEU A 193 -4.42 -1.92 7.33
N ARG A 194 -4.73 -0.71 6.85
CA ARG A 194 -6.08 -0.30 6.49
C ARG A 194 -6.29 -0.44 4.98
N ILE A 195 -7.43 -1.02 4.60
CA ILE A 195 -7.82 -1.20 3.20
C ILE A 195 -9.21 -0.60 3.00
N ASP A 196 -9.31 0.46 2.22
CA ASP A 196 -10.58 1.11 1.88
C ASP A 196 -10.99 0.74 0.45
N TYR A 197 -12.27 0.41 0.26
CA TYR A 197 -12.86 0.05 -1.02
C TYR A 197 -13.93 1.06 -1.40
N LEU A 198 -13.81 1.66 -2.59
CA LEU A 198 -14.79 2.58 -3.14
C LEU A 198 -15.22 2.08 -4.52
N ALA A 199 -16.51 2.16 -4.80
CA ALA A 199 -17.04 1.73 -6.09
C ALA A 199 -18.26 2.55 -6.51
N THR A 200 -18.39 2.79 -7.82
CA THR A 200 -19.56 3.44 -8.43
C THR A 200 -19.92 2.73 -9.73
N THR A 201 -21.21 2.48 -9.95
CA THR A 201 -21.80 1.92 -11.17
C THR A 201 -22.49 2.99 -12.00
#